data_AF-A0A6A4ZRF6-F1
#
_entry.id   AF-A0A6A4ZRF6-F1
#
_cell.length_a   1.000
_cell.length_b   1.000
_cell.length_c   1.000
_cell.angle_alpha   90.00
_cell.angle_beta   90.00
_cell.angle_gamma   90.00
#
_symmetry.space_group_name_H-M   'P 1'
#
loop_
_entity.id
_entity.type
_entity.pdbx_description
1 polymer ?
#
loop_
_entity_poly.entity_id
_entity_poly.type
_entity_poly.pdbx_seq_one_letter_code
_entity_poly.pdbx_strand_id
1 'polypeptide(L)' 'ALMMQLGMDGVFVGSGIFKSGDPAKRAKAMVQAVTHFRDAKILKEISTDLGEAMVGIQDLKLSNVNFRDREGTLHGTW' A
#
# COMPACT_ATOMS: atom_id res chain seq x y z
N ALA A 1 0.78 8.85 2.35
CA ALA A 1 0.52 10.30 2.33
C ALA A 1 0.08 10.82 0.96
N LEU A 2 0.65 10.37 -0.16
CA LEU A 2 0.33 10.91 -1.49
C LEU A 2 -1.18 10.97 -1.79
N MET A 3 -1.93 9.91 -1.50
CA MET A 3 -3.38 9.88 -1.73
C MET A 3 -4.13 11.01 -0.98
N MET A 4 -3.73 11.31 0.26
CA MET A 4 -4.30 12.42 1.03
C MET A 4 -3.95 13.78 0.41
N GLN A 5 -2.74 13.92 -0.15
CA GLN A 5 -2.32 15.15 -0.84
C GLN A 5 -3.11 15.38 -2.13
N LEU A 6 -3.58 14.32 -2.78
CA LEU A 6 -4.46 14.38 -3.96
C LEU A 6 -5.93 14.68 -3.61
N GLY A 7 -6.27 14.89 -2.33
CA GLY A 7 -7.61 15.29 -1.89
C GLY A 7 -8.51 14.14 -1.46
N MET A 8 -7.97 12.94 -1.21
CA MET A 8 -8.75 11.82 -0.68
C MET A 8 -9.05 11.99 0.82
N ASP A 9 -10.22 11.53 1.27
CA ASP A 9 -10.62 11.56 2.68
C ASP A 9 -9.96 10.47 3.54
N GLY A 10 -9.40 9.44 2.90
CA GLY A 10 -8.78 8.32 3.59
C GLY A 10 -8.10 7.33 2.65
N VAL A 11 -7.42 6.34 3.23
CA VAL A 11 -6.72 5.29 2.50
C VAL A 11 -7.05 3.93 3.13
N PHE A 12 -7.45 2.97 2.30
CA PHE A 12 -7.63 1.58 2.71
C PHE A 12 -6.34 0.80 2.57
N VAL A 13 -6.06 -0.07 3.55
CA VAL A 13 -4.87 -0.91 3.54
C VAL A 13 -5.20 -2.32 4.01
N GLY A 14 -4.69 -3.32 3.29
CA GLY A 14 -4.87 -4.73 3.61
C GLY A 14 -3.54 -5.47 3.66
N SER A 15 -3.27 -6.28 2.62
CA SER A 15 -2.09 -7.14 2.54
C SER A 15 -0.74 -6.42 2.70
N GLY A 16 -0.66 -5.14 2.32
CA GLY A 16 0.55 -4.33 2.47
C GLY A 16 1.05 -4.16 3.92
N ILE A 17 0.16 -4.32 4.91
CA ILE A 17 0.50 -4.35 6.34
C ILE A 17 0.83 -5.78 6.76
N PHE A 18 -0.08 -6.74 6.55
CA PHE A 18 0.04 -8.07 7.13
C PHE A 18 1.05 -8.98 6.43
N LYS A 19 1.41 -8.70 5.18
CA LYS A 19 2.46 -9.42 4.44
C LYS A 19 3.80 -8.68 4.46
N SER A 20 4.01 -7.85 5.47
CA SER A 20 5.26 -7.13 5.69
C SER A 20 6.16 -7.84 6.68
N GLY A 21 7.45 -7.44 6.73
CA GLY A 21 8.38 -7.91 7.75
C GLY A 21 8.01 -7.47 9.17
N ASP A 22 7.43 -6.27 9.34
CA ASP A 22 6.94 -5.77 10.64
C ASP A 22 5.55 -5.10 10.49
N PRO A 23 4.47 -5.88 10.61
CA PRO A 23 3.11 -5.37 10.45
C PRO A 23 2.72 -4.28 11.45
N ALA A 24 3.16 -4.39 12.70
CA ALA A 24 2.76 -3.45 13.75
C ALA A 24 3.39 -2.07 13.53
N LYS A 25 4.70 -2.05 13.25
CA LYS A 25 5.43 -0.81 12.96
C LYS A 25 4.91 -0.16 11.68
N ARG A 26 4.65 -0.94 10.63
CA ARG A 26 4.10 -0.45 9.38
C ARG A 26 2.69 0.12 9.53
N ALA A 27 1.80 -0.56 10.27
CA ALA A 27 0.46 -0.05 10.54
C ALA A 27 0.51 1.30 11.24
N LYS A 28 1.34 1.43 12.28
CA LYS A 28 1.53 2.69 13.01
C LYS A 28 2.04 3.81 12.09
N ALA A 29 3.04 3.52 11.26
CA ALA A 29 3.57 4.47 10.30
C ALA A 29 2.53 4.91 9.26
N MET A 30 1.68 4.00 8.77
CA MET A 30 0.61 4.33 7.82
C MET A 30 -0.46 5.24 8.44
N VAL A 31 -0.86 4.97 9.69
CA VAL A 31 -1.78 5.86 10.43
C VAL A 31 -1.17 7.25 10.59
N GLN A 32 0.09 7.34 11.03
CA GLN A 32 0.79 8.62 11.17
C GLN A 32 0.94 9.35 9.83
N ALA A 33 1.18 8.61 8.73
CA ALA A 33 1.33 9.19 7.40
C ALA A 33 0.01 9.77 6.83
N VAL A 34 -1.14 9.22 7.24
CA VAL A 34 -2.46 9.76 6.89
C VAL A 34 -2.77 10.98 7.76
N THR A 35 -2.51 10.92 9.06
CA THR A 35 -2.75 12.05 9.99
C THR A 35 -1.88 13.26 9.68
N HIS A 36 -0.60 13.05 9.40
CA HIS A 36 0.39 14.13 9.21
C HIS A 36 0.84 14.28 7.75
N PHE A 37 -0.06 14.03 6.80
CA PHE A 37 0.27 13.98 5.37
C PHE A 37 0.85 15.29 4.77
N ARG A 38 0.75 16.42 5.50
CA ARG A 38 1.30 17.73 5.11
C ARG A 38 2.66 18.03 5.74
N ASP A 39 3.12 17.25 6.72
CA ASP A 39 4.40 17.47 7.39
C ASP A 39 5.49 16.58 6.79
N ALA A 40 6.32 17.17 5.94
CA ALA A 40 7.42 16.46 5.28
C ALA A 40 8.46 15.87 6.25
N LYS A 41 8.64 16.48 7.43
CA LYS A 41 9.61 16.02 8.43
C LYS A 41 9.11 14.73 9.08
N ILE A 42 7.85 14.72 9.52
CA ILE A 42 7.22 13.52 10.08
C ILE A 42 7.18 12.40 9.04
N LEU A 43 6.80 12.71 7.80
CA LEU A 43 6.76 11.71 6.72
C LEU A 43 8.13 11.07 6.46
N LYS A 44 9.21 11.85 6.51
CA LYS A 44 10.57 11.32 6.40
C LYS A 44 10.87 10.36 7.54
N GLU A 45 10.62 10.76 8.78
CA GLU A 45 10.93 9.96 9.97
C GLU A 45 10.17 8.63 9.97
N ILE A 46 8.85 8.65 9.76
CA ILE A 46 8.02 7.44 9.80
C ILE A 46 8.23 6.51 8.60
N SER A 47 8.86 6.98 7.52
CA SER A 47 9.16 6.14 6.35
C SER A 47 10.46 5.34 6.51
N THR A 48 11.20 5.54 7.61
CA THR A 48 12.45 4.83 7.86
C THR A 48 12.23 3.53 8.64
N ASP A 49 13.09 2.55 8.37
CA ASP A 49 13.20 1.32 9.17
C ASP A 49 11.89 0.51 9.33
N LEU A 50 11.02 0.52 8.32
CA LEU A 50 9.73 -0.18 8.35
C LEU A 50 9.79 -1.67 8.03
N GLY A 51 10.99 -2.25 7.93
CA GLY A 51 11.21 -3.62 7.45
C GLY A 51 10.81 -3.83 5.98
N GLU A 52 10.82 -5.08 5.53
CA GLU A 52 10.58 -5.40 4.11
C GLU A 52 9.15 -5.11 3.66
N ALA A 53 9.03 -4.43 2.52
CA ALA A 53 7.77 -4.16 1.84
C ALA A 53 7.13 -5.46 1.35
N MET A 54 5.79 -5.54 1.31
CA MET A 54 5.14 -6.62 0.58
C MET A 54 5.57 -6.55 -0.90
N VAL A 55 5.92 -7.69 -1.49
CA VAL A 55 6.21 -7.77 -2.93
C VAL A 55 4.90 -7.60 -3.70
N GLY A 56 4.82 -6.51 -4.47
CA GLY A 56 3.71 -6.24 -5.39
C GLY A 56 3.83 -7.07 -6.67
N ILE A 57 2.68 -7.30 -7.33
CA ILE A 57 2.64 -7.86 -8.68
C ILE A 57 2.35 -6.71 -9.64
N GLN A 58 3.07 -6.67 -10.75
CA GLN A 58 2.89 -5.67 -11.78
C GLN A 58 1.71 -6.03 -12.70
N ASP A 59 1.18 -5.02 -13.39
CA ASP A 59 0.15 -5.20 -14.42
C ASP A 59 0.70 -4.66 -15.74
N LEU A 60 1.82 -5.25 -16.17
CA LEU A 60 2.51 -4.90 -17.40
C LEU A 60 2.37 -6.06 -18.37
N LYS A 61 2.11 -5.78 -19.65
CA LYS A 61 1.90 -6.83 -20.67
C LYS A 61 3.02 -7.89 -20.76
N LEU A 62 4.22 -7.55 -20.28
CA LEU A 62 5.41 -8.40 -20.35
C LEU A 62 5.78 -9.06 -19.01
N SER A 63 4.99 -8.90 -17.93
CA SER A 63 5.26 -9.59 -16.66
C SER A 63 4.79 -11.04 -16.68
N ASN A 64 5.61 -11.93 -16.11
CA ASN A 64 5.34 -13.37 -15.99
C ASN A 64 4.15 -13.71 -15.08
N VAL A 65 3.78 -12.79 -14.19
CA VAL A 65 2.60 -12.89 -13.32
C VAL A 65 1.92 -11.52 -13.37
N ASN A 66 0.65 -11.47 -13.78
CA ASN A 66 -0.13 -10.22 -13.78
C ASN A 66 -1.19 -10.23 -12.68
N PHE A 67 -1.47 -9.04 -12.17
CA PHE A 67 -2.55 -8.85 -11.19
C PHE A 67 -3.91 -9.33 -11.75
N ARG A 68 -4.19 -9.04 -13.03
CA ARG A 68 -5.42 -9.43 -13.74
C ARG A 68 -5.70 -10.92 -13.71
N ASP A 69 -4.66 -11.76 -13.70
CA ASP A 69 -4.80 -13.21 -13.79
C ASP A 69 -5.19 -13.85 -12.46
N ARG A 70 -5.14 -13.08 -11.35
CA ARG A 70 -5.52 -13.56 -10.01
C ARG A 70 -6.95 -13.20 -9.61
N GLU A 71 -7.60 -12.30 -10.32
CA GLU A 71 -9.03 -12.13 -10.19
C GLU A 71 -9.65 -13.41 -10.78
N GLY A 72 -10.21 -14.25 -9.91
CA GLY A 72 -10.80 -15.52 -10.32
C GLY A 72 -11.67 -15.30 -11.54
N THR A 73 -11.47 -16.12 -12.57
CA THR A 73 -12.23 -16.10 -13.81
C THR A 73 -13.68 -15.71 -13.55
N LEU A 74 -14.02 -14.44 -13.81
CA LEU A 74 -15.39 -14.01 -13.94
C LEU A 74 -15.89 -14.61 -15.26
N HIS A 75 -16.15 -15.92 -15.24
CA HIS A 75 -17.08 -16.53 -16.17
C HIS A 75 -18.38 -15.75 -16.00
N GLY A 76 -18.80 -15.09 -17.09
CA GLY A 76 -19.85 -14.10 -17.06
C GLY A 76 -21.14 -14.60 -16.43
N THR A 77 -21.65 -13.80 -15.49
CA THR A 77 -23.08 -13.60 -15.19
C THR A 77 -23.20 -12.21 -14.56
N TRP A 78 -23.33 -11.20 -15.42
CA TRP A 78 -24.15 -10.02 -15.18
C TRP A 78 -24.93 -9.78 -16.46
#